data_AF-A0A822XL78-F1
#
_entry.id   AF-A0A822XL78-F1
#
_cell.length_a   1.000
_cell.length_b   1.000
_cell.length_c   1.000
_cell.angle_alpha   90.00
_cell.angle_beta   90.00
_cell.angle_gamma   90.00
#
_symmetry.space_group_name_H-M   'P 1'
#
loop_
_entity.id
_entity.type
_entity.pdbx_description
1 polymer ?
#
loop_
_entity_poly.entity_id
_entity_poly.type
_entity_poly.pdbx_seq_one_letter_code
_entity_poly.pdbx_strand_id
1 'polypeptide(L)'
;MNDGGMKILDGASLRSVDVLLPEIDGAITGAQVLEIAEAKASSSLFGIALPEHLKAAALKRINIDPVSFRSTELDREQSSSKLKEYVIAIADELIDDPLVVSVLDGVILKLFMEDEDDFAMLAEDLFTELDEEDKGMIRKSEIRNGLVRMGVEMGVPPFSG
;
A
#
# COMPACT_ATOMS: atom_id res chain seq x y z
N MET A 1 10.92 -9.79 -19.92
CA MET A 1 11.42 -9.46 -18.58
C MET A 1 10.19 -9.01 -17.80
N ASN A 2 9.66 -9.86 -16.92
CA ASN A 2 8.55 -9.47 -16.05
C ASN A 2 9.14 -8.61 -14.93
N ASP A 3 8.63 -7.40 -14.75
CA ASP A 3 9.09 -6.43 -13.74
C ASP A 3 8.84 -6.88 -12.28
N GLY A 4 8.73 -8.18 -11.99
CA GLY A 4 8.73 -8.73 -10.63
C GLY A 4 7.68 -8.16 -9.66
N GLY A 5 6.65 -7.48 -10.15
CA GLY A 5 5.73 -6.71 -9.31
C GLY A 5 6.30 -5.38 -8.80
N MET A 6 7.50 -4.97 -9.21
CA MET A 6 8.05 -3.66 -8.90
C MET A 6 7.28 -2.56 -9.64
N LYS A 7 6.86 -1.54 -8.90
CA LYS A 7 6.27 -0.32 -9.43
C LYS A 7 7.04 0.89 -8.93
N ILE A 8 7.18 1.87 -9.82
CA ILE A 8 7.72 3.17 -9.49
C ILE A 8 6.54 4.10 -9.18
N LEU A 9 6.57 4.72 -8.01
CA LEU A 9 5.60 5.70 -7.57
C LEU A 9 6.18 7.09 -7.76
N ASP A 10 5.80 7.75 -8.85
CA ASP A 10 6.29 9.06 -9.29
C ASP A 10 5.36 10.22 -8.93
N GLY A 11 4.33 9.96 -8.13
CA GLY A 11 3.34 10.95 -7.72
C GLY A 11 2.31 11.33 -8.79
N ALA A 12 2.35 10.78 -10.00
CA ALA A 12 1.40 11.13 -11.06
C ALA A 12 -0.05 10.85 -10.66
N SER A 13 -0.29 9.75 -9.94
CA SER A 13 -1.62 9.38 -9.44
C SER A 13 -2.19 10.41 -8.46
N LEU A 14 -1.35 11.02 -7.62
CA LEU A 14 -1.77 12.01 -6.60
C LEU A 14 -2.29 13.30 -7.22
N ARG A 15 -1.83 13.69 -8.42
CA ARG A 15 -2.29 14.91 -9.09
C ARG A 15 -3.73 14.85 -9.56
N SER A 16 -4.21 13.65 -9.89
CA SER A 16 -5.60 13.39 -10.31
C SER A 16 -6.55 13.08 -9.16
N VAL A 17 -6.06 13.03 -7.93
CA VAL A 17 -6.88 12.65 -6.78
C VAL A 17 -7.76 13.82 -6.36
N ASP A 18 -9.08 13.58 -6.33
CA ASP A 18 -10.00 14.46 -5.62
C ASP A 18 -9.74 14.33 -4.13
N VAL A 19 -9.18 15.39 -3.57
CA VAL A 19 -8.94 15.53 -2.13
C VAL A 19 -10.06 16.39 -1.57
N LEU A 20 -10.97 15.75 -0.82
CA LEU A 20 -12.10 16.40 -0.18
C LEU A 20 -11.93 16.33 1.33
N LEU A 21 -12.26 17.43 2.01
CA LEU A 21 -12.39 17.42 3.47
C LEU A 21 -13.66 16.65 3.86
N PRO A 22 -13.58 15.72 4.82
CA PRO A 22 -14.76 15.12 5.42
C PRO A 22 -15.59 16.18 6.17
N GLU A 23 -16.86 15.89 6.40
CA GLU A 23 -17.70 16.74 7.25
C GLU A 23 -17.24 16.59 8.71
N ILE A 24 -16.51 17.60 9.18
CA ILE A 24 -16.02 17.69 10.56
C ILE A 24 -16.80 18.82 11.24
N ASP A 25 -17.42 18.50 12.36
CA ASP A 25 -18.02 19.50 13.25
C ASP A 25 -16.93 20.16 14.09
N GLY A 26 -16.66 21.44 13.85
CA GLY A 26 -15.72 22.25 14.64
C GLY A 26 -14.55 22.83 13.83
N ALA A 27 -13.60 23.45 14.55
CA ALA A 27 -12.39 24.00 13.95
C ALA A 27 -11.46 22.86 13.49
N ILE A 28 -10.98 22.94 12.25
CA ILE A 28 -10.05 21.95 11.69
C ILE A 28 -8.63 22.40 12.00
N THR A 29 -7.87 21.55 12.65
CA THR A 29 -6.47 21.82 12.96
C THR A 29 -5.56 21.46 11.79
N GLY A 30 -4.41 22.13 11.68
CA GLY A 30 -3.38 21.76 10.69
C GLY A 30 -2.93 20.30 10.84
N ALA A 31 -2.92 19.75 12.06
CA ALA A 31 -2.62 18.32 12.27
C ALA A 31 -3.63 17.40 11.55
N GLN A 32 -4.93 17.71 11.64
CA GLN A 32 -5.97 16.95 10.95
C GLN A 32 -5.86 17.09 9.43
N VAL A 33 -5.54 18.29 8.94
CA VAL A 33 -5.30 18.54 7.51
C VAL A 33 -4.18 17.63 6.98
N LEU A 34 -3.06 17.56 7.70
CA LEU A 34 -1.93 16.70 7.32
C LEU A 34 -2.31 15.22 7.38
N GLU A 35 -2.99 14.78 8.43
CA GLU A 35 -3.42 13.38 8.59
C GLU A 35 -4.35 12.94 7.45
N ILE A 36 -5.33 13.76 7.09
CA ILE A 36 -6.25 13.47 5.98
C ILE A 36 -5.49 13.39 4.65
N ALA A 37 -4.59 14.33 4.41
CA ALA A 37 -3.78 14.36 3.20
C ALA A 37 -2.84 13.15 3.10
N GLU A 38 -2.16 12.78 4.20
CA GLU A 38 -1.28 11.61 4.26
C GLU A 38 -2.06 10.31 4.07
N ALA A 39 -3.24 10.18 4.71
CA ALA A 39 -4.11 9.02 4.53
C ALA A 39 -4.59 8.89 3.08
N LYS A 40 -4.96 10.01 2.46
CA LYS A 40 -5.40 10.01 1.05
C LYS A 40 -4.24 9.66 0.11
N ALA A 41 -3.08 10.28 0.30
CA ALA A 41 -1.90 9.99 -0.51
C ALA A 41 -1.45 8.54 -0.34
N SER A 42 -1.42 8.02 0.89
CA SER A 42 -1.17 6.61 1.18
C SER A 42 -2.13 5.68 0.42
N SER A 43 -3.45 5.93 0.50
CA SER A 43 -4.45 5.14 -0.21
C SER A 43 -4.24 5.13 -1.73
N SER A 44 -3.84 6.27 -2.32
CA SER A 44 -3.52 6.38 -3.74
C SER A 44 -2.18 5.74 -4.13
N LEU A 45 -1.33 5.44 -3.15
CA LEU A 45 -0.02 4.81 -3.30
C LEU A 45 -0.01 3.38 -2.72
N PHE A 46 -1.06 2.60 -3.00
CA PHE A 46 -1.19 1.20 -2.57
C PHE A 46 -1.24 0.99 -1.06
N GLY A 47 -1.63 2.01 -0.29
CA GLY A 47 -1.78 1.93 1.17
C GLY A 47 -0.45 1.94 1.93
N ILE A 48 0.66 2.33 1.30
CA ILE A 48 1.96 2.41 1.97
C ILE A 48 1.99 3.58 2.95
N ALA A 49 2.68 3.41 4.09
CA ALA A 49 3.01 4.53 4.95
C ALA A 49 4.00 5.45 4.22
N LEU A 50 3.70 6.74 4.16
CA LEU A 50 4.60 7.71 3.54
C LEU A 50 5.90 7.82 4.36
N PRO A 51 7.08 7.79 3.73
CA PRO A 51 8.34 8.00 4.44
C PRO A 51 8.43 9.38 5.09
N GLU A 52 9.07 9.47 6.27
CA GLU A 52 9.19 10.75 6.99
C GLU A 52 9.98 11.82 6.23
N HIS A 53 10.97 11.42 5.42
CA HIS A 53 11.70 12.36 4.57
C HIS A 53 10.79 13.01 3.51
N LEU A 54 9.87 12.24 2.93
CA LEU A 54 8.90 12.71 1.94
C LEU A 54 7.93 13.71 2.57
N LYS A 55 7.40 13.40 3.76
CA LYS A 55 6.54 14.32 4.52
C LYS A 55 7.25 15.63 4.84
N ALA A 56 8.48 15.55 5.35
CA ALA A 56 9.28 16.72 5.71
C ALA A 56 9.61 17.59 4.49
N ALA A 57 9.96 16.97 3.36
CA ALA A 57 10.25 17.68 2.12
C ALA A 57 9.00 18.36 1.54
N ALA A 58 7.85 17.68 1.55
CA ALA A 58 6.59 18.26 1.12
C ALA A 58 6.18 19.49 1.98
N LEU A 59 6.31 19.40 3.30
CA LEU A 59 6.05 20.54 4.22
C LEU A 59 6.98 21.72 3.95
N LYS A 60 8.26 21.45 3.72
CA LYS A 60 9.25 22.47 3.36
C LYS A 60 8.90 23.17 2.04
N ARG A 61 8.39 22.42 1.06
CA ARG A 61 8.01 22.94 -0.27
C ARG A 61 6.84 23.92 -0.20
N ILE A 62 5.90 23.72 0.72
CA ILE A 62 4.77 24.63 0.97
C ILE A 62 5.07 25.70 2.04
N ASN A 63 6.33 25.80 2.47
CA ASN A 63 6.82 26.76 3.48
C ASN A 63 6.01 26.73 4.79
N ILE A 64 5.70 25.52 5.26
CA ILE A 64 4.98 25.30 6.52
C ILE A 64 5.96 24.81 7.58
N ASP A 65 5.95 25.47 8.74
CA ASP A 65 6.63 24.96 9.91
C ASP A 65 5.78 23.85 10.57
N PRO A 66 6.28 22.60 10.65
CA PRO A 66 5.50 21.45 11.14
C PRO A 66 5.01 21.63 12.58
N VAL A 67 5.75 22.35 13.43
CA VAL A 67 5.43 22.45 14.85
C VAL A 67 4.28 23.42 15.06
N SER A 68 4.39 24.64 14.53
CA SER A 68 3.36 25.67 14.69
C SER A 68 2.08 25.37 13.91
N PHE A 69 2.20 24.79 12.70
CA PHE A 69 1.03 24.52 11.86
C PHE A 69 0.11 23.46 12.44
N ARG A 70 0.65 22.43 13.10
CA ARG A 70 -0.16 21.33 13.66
C ARG A 70 -1.22 21.82 14.65
N SER A 71 -0.90 22.85 15.43
CA SER A 71 -1.81 23.48 16.40
C SER A 71 -2.64 24.64 15.84
N THR A 72 -2.46 25.00 14.56
CA THR A 72 -3.19 26.11 13.95
C THR A 72 -4.61 25.69 13.60
N GLU A 73 -5.60 26.45 14.04
CA GLU A 73 -6.99 26.30 13.61
C GLU A 73 -7.20 26.99 12.27
N LEU A 74 -7.82 26.28 11.34
CA LEU A 74 -8.06 26.69 9.97
C LEU A 74 -9.56 26.65 9.70
N ASP A 75 -10.04 27.63 8.94
CA ASP A 75 -11.38 27.52 8.37
C ASP A 75 -11.42 26.45 7.27
N ARG A 76 -12.62 26.17 6.75
CA ARG A 76 -12.82 25.10 5.76
C ARG A 76 -12.12 25.38 4.43
N GLU A 77 -12.05 26.65 4.03
CA GLU A 77 -11.46 27.06 2.75
C GLU A 77 -9.93 26.95 2.83
N GLN A 78 -9.35 27.47 3.92
CA GLN A 78 -7.93 27.34 4.23
C GLN A 78 -7.52 25.87 4.37
N SER A 79 -8.30 25.08 5.09
CA SER A 79 -8.06 23.65 5.25
C SER A 79 -8.05 22.94 3.90
N SER A 80 -9.00 23.25 3.01
CA SER A 80 -9.12 22.64 1.69
C SER A 80 -7.94 23.01 0.79
N SER A 81 -7.55 24.29 0.80
CA SER A 81 -6.38 24.78 0.08
C SER A 81 -5.11 24.10 0.56
N LYS A 82 -4.87 24.06 1.88
CA LYS A 82 -3.66 23.47 2.47
C LYS A 82 -3.56 21.96 2.28
N LEU A 83 -4.69 21.26 2.37
CA LEU A 83 -4.78 19.85 2.06
C LEU A 83 -4.39 19.58 0.60
N LYS A 84 -4.91 20.37 -0.36
CA LYS A 84 -4.57 20.21 -1.77
C LYS A 84 -3.12 20.58 -2.07
N GLU A 85 -2.64 21.70 -1.53
CA GLU A 85 -1.24 22.14 -1.65
C GLU A 85 -0.28 21.06 -1.14
N TYR A 86 -0.57 20.45 0.00
CA TYR A 86 0.30 19.42 0.58
C TYR A 86 0.31 18.12 -0.23
N VAL A 87 -0.85 17.65 -0.73
CA VAL A 87 -0.89 16.48 -1.63
C VAL A 87 -0.13 16.74 -2.93
N ILE A 88 -0.24 17.94 -3.50
CA ILE A 88 0.55 18.34 -4.68
C ILE A 88 2.05 18.38 -4.35
N ALA A 89 2.42 18.87 -3.17
CA ALA A 89 3.82 18.90 -2.75
C ALA A 89 4.42 17.50 -2.57
N ILE A 90 3.64 16.54 -2.04
CA ILE A 90 4.04 15.12 -2.01
C ILE A 90 4.22 14.60 -3.43
N ALA A 91 3.28 14.90 -4.34
CA ALA A 91 3.36 14.47 -5.72
C ALA A 91 4.61 15.03 -6.43
N ASP A 92 4.93 16.30 -6.20
CA ASP A 92 6.11 16.94 -6.74
C ASP A 92 7.40 16.34 -6.20
N GLU A 93 7.47 16.04 -4.90
CA GLU A 93 8.65 15.41 -4.31
C GLU A 93 8.88 14.01 -4.88
N LEU A 94 7.80 13.25 -5.13
CA LEU A 94 7.89 11.93 -5.76
C LEU A 94 8.34 11.97 -7.23
N ILE A 95 8.22 13.11 -7.91
CA ILE A 95 8.82 13.29 -9.25
C ILE A 95 10.34 13.36 -9.14
N ASP A 96 10.83 14.07 -8.12
CA ASP A 96 12.26 14.30 -7.90
C ASP A 96 12.93 13.07 -7.25
N ASP A 97 12.25 12.41 -6.30
CA ASP A 97 12.69 11.21 -5.57
C ASP A 97 11.56 10.14 -5.52
N PRO A 98 11.41 9.34 -6.59
CA PRO A 98 10.33 8.36 -6.70
C PRO A 98 10.55 7.15 -5.78
N LEU A 99 9.45 6.59 -5.27
CA LEU A 99 9.50 5.38 -4.46
C LEU A 99 9.43 4.13 -5.33
N VAL A 100 10.39 3.22 -5.18
CA VAL A 100 10.33 1.88 -5.77
C VAL A 100 9.70 0.93 -4.76
N VAL A 101 8.54 0.38 -5.12
CA VAL A 101 7.79 -0.55 -4.27
C VAL A 101 7.59 -1.88 -4.98
N SER A 102 7.54 -2.97 -4.22
CA SER A 102 7.10 -4.27 -4.72
C SER A 102 5.63 -4.46 -4.39
N VAL A 103 4.76 -4.50 -5.40
CA VAL A 103 3.32 -4.72 -5.26
C VAL A 103 2.99 -6.16 -5.57
N LEU A 104 2.48 -6.87 -4.56
CA LEU A 104 1.99 -8.24 -4.69
C LEU A 104 0.46 -8.22 -4.75
N ASP A 105 -0.09 -8.02 -5.96
CA ASP A 105 -1.54 -7.92 -6.21
C ASP A 105 -2.21 -9.25 -6.59
N GLY A 106 -1.46 -10.35 -6.50
CA GLY A 106 -1.92 -11.70 -6.84
C GLY A 106 -2.01 -11.98 -8.34
N VAL A 107 -1.67 -11.04 -9.24
CA VAL A 107 -1.60 -11.32 -10.68
C VAL A 107 -0.55 -12.39 -10.98
N ILE A 108 0.58 -12.36 -10.27
CA ILE A 108 1.62 -13.39 -10.38
C ILE A 108 1.06 -14.76 -9.96
N LEU A 109 0.26 -14.82 -8.89
CA LEU A 109 -0.39 -16.07 -8.48
C LEU A 109 -1.34 -16.60 -9.57
N LYS A 110 -2.06 -15.72 -10.28
CA LYS A 110 -2.90 -16.14 -11.42
C LYS A 110 -2.07 -16.77 -12.54
N LEU A 111 -0.93 -16.18 -12.91
CA LEU A 111 -0.05 -16.75 -13.94
C LEU A 111 0.42 -18.16 -13.57
N PHE A 112 0.71 -18.43 -12.29
CA PHE A 112 1.07 -19.77 -11.82
C PHE A 112 -0.12 -20.74 -11.73
N MET A 113 -1.35 -20.24 -11.67
CA MET A 113 -2.58 -21.05 -11.66
C MET A 113 -3.20 -21.20 -13.05
N GLU A 114 -2.70 -20.49 -14.07
CA GLU A 114 -3.25 -20.49 -15.43
C GLU A 114 -2.83 -21.74 -16.22
N ASP A 115 -1.69 -22.35 -15.89
CA ASP A 115 -1.28 -23.64 -16.42
C ASP A 115 -1.80 -24.75 -15.49
N GLU A 116 -2.83 -25.47 -15.96
CA GLU A 116 -3.49 -26.54 -15.21
C GLU A 116 -2.53 -27.69 -14.89
N ASP A 117 -1.61 -28.01 -15.80
CA ASP A 117 -0.68 -29.13 -15.63
C ASP A 117 0.39 -28.79 -14.60
N ASP A 118 0.97 -27.58 -14.66
CA ASP A 118 1.94 -27.10 -13.67
C ASP A 118 1.28 -26.95 -12.29
N PHE A 119 0.06 -26.43 -12.24
CA PHE A 119 -0.69 -26.30 -10.98
C PHE A 119 -1.05 -27.67 -10.40
N ALA A 120 -1.44 -28.64 -11.24
CA ALA A 120 -1.73 -30.00 -10.80
C ALA A 120 -0.49 -30.67 -10.19
N MET A 121 0.69 -30.48 -10.79
CA MET A 121 1.95 -30.99 -10.24
C MET A 121 2.25 -30.40 -8.86
N LEU A 122 2.11 -29.07 -8.69
CA LEU A 122 2.29 -28.41 -7.40
C LEU A 122 1.27 -28.89 -6.34
N ALA A 123 0.02 -29.11 -6.75
CA ALA A 123 -1.02 -29.61 -5.87
C ALA A 123 -0.80 -31.08 -5.46
N GLU A 124 -0.30 -31.92 -6.38
CA GLU A 124 0.06 -33.31 -6.10
C GLU A 124 1.24 -33.41 -5.15
N ASP A 125 2.30 -32.63 -5.37
CA ASP A 125 3.46 -32.57 -4.47
C ASP A 125 3.02 -32.14 -3.07
N LEU A 126 2.24 -31.05 -2.97
CA LEU A 126 1.70 -30.59 -1.69
C LEU A 126 0.79 -31.62 -1.02
N PHE A 127 -0.05 -32.32 -1.79
CA PHE A 127 -0.91 -33.36 -1.26
C PHE A 127 -0.09 -34.52 -0.69
N THR A 128 0.93 -34.96 -1.42
CA THR A 128 1.82 -36.05 -1.00
C THR A 128 2.58 -35.70 0.27
N GLU A 129 3.03 -34.45 0.42
CA GLU A 129 3.67 -33.99 1.65
C GLU A 129 2.72 -33.94 2.85
N LEU A 130 1.47 -33.56 2.63
CA LEU A 130 0.47 -33.44 3.71
C LEU A 130 -0.16 -34.78 4.10
N ASP A 131 -0.27 -35.73 3.16
CA ASP A 131 -0.78 -37.09 3.40
C ASP A 131 0.35 -38.03 3.84
N GLU A 132 1.07 -37.66 4.92
CA GLU A 132 2.20 -38.44 5.47
C GLU A 132 1.83 -39.90 5.80
N GLU A 133 0.54 -40.16 6.06
CA GLU A 133 0.01 -41.47 6.41
C GLU A 133 -0.54 -42.27 5.20
N ASP A 134 -0.44 -41.73 3.98
CA ASP A 134 -0.87 -42.33 2.71
C ASP A 134 -2.31 -42.86 2.75
N LYS A 135 -3.22 -42.04 3.29
CA LYS A 135 -4.64 -42.38 3.47
C LYS A 135 -5.50 -41.95 2.29
N GLY A 136 -4.94 -41.21 1.34
CA GLY A 136 -5.64 -40.52 0.27
C GLY A 136 -6.56 -39.41 0.76
N MET A 137 -6.36 -38.91 1.99
CA MET A 137 -7.22 -37.89 2.61
C MET A 137 -6.45 -37.01 3.59
N ILE A 138 -6.61 -35.69 3.44
CA ILE A 138 -5.99 -34.68 4.29
C ILE A 138 -7.07 -33.94 5.09
N ARG A 139 -6.80 -33.62 6.35
CA ARG A 139 -7.73 -32.88 7.21
C ARG A 139 -7.76 -31.41 6.81
N LYS A 140 -8.91 -30.75 7.03
CA LYS A 140 -9.09 -29.32 6.72
C LYS A 140 -8.03 -28.40 7.36
N SER A 141 -7.52 -28.76 8.54
CA SER A 141 -6.45 -28.03 9.24
C SER A 141 -5.10 -28.12 8.52
N GLU A 142 -4.79 -29.26 7.91
CA GLU A 142 -3.54 -29.51 7.18
C GLU A 142 -3.53 -28.78 5.84
N ILE A 143 -4.68 -28.73 5.15
CA ILE A 143 -4.86 -27.95 3.90
C ILE A 143 -4.48 -26.48 4.11
N ARG A 144 -4.94 -25.87 5.21
CA ARG A 144 -4.62 -24.46 5.50
C ARG A 144 -3.12 -24.26 5.71
N ASN A 145 -2.46 -25.16 6.44
CA ASN A 145 -1.03 -25.06 6.70
C ASN A 145 -0.21 -25.26 5.42
N GLY A 146 -0.62 -26.19 4.55
CA GLY A 146 -0.01 -26.40 3.25
C GLY A 146 -0.10 -25.17 2.35
N LEU A 147 -1.29 -24.57 2.24
CA LEU A 147 -1.50 -23.34 1.48
C LEU A 147 -0.64 -22.17 1.99
N VAL A 148 -0.44 -22.04 3.31
CA VAL A 148 0.44 -21.00 3.88
C VAL A 148 1.90 -21.25 3.46
N ARG A 149 2.38 -22.49 3.53
CA ARG A 149 3.75 -22.84 3.11
C ARG A 149 3.97 -22.61 1.62
N MET A 150 3.07 -23.11 0.79
CA MET A 150 3.09 -22.89 -0.67
C MET A 150 3.10 -21.40 -1.00
N GLY A 151 2.29 -20.60 -0.31
CA GLY A 151 2.31 -19.14 -0.45
C GLY A 151 3.70 -18.55 -0.21
N VAL A 152 4.38 -18.94 0.88
CA VAL A 152 5.73 -18.43 1.21
C VAL A 152 6.76 -18.83 0.16
N GLU A 153 6.74 -20.07 -0.33
CA GLU A 153 7.64 -20.53 -1.39
C GLU A 153 7.43 -19.78 -2.70
N MET A 154 6.19 -19.36 -2.97
CA MET A 154 5.79 -18.55 -4.12
C MET A 154 5.98 -17.04 -3.91
N GLY A 155 6.64 -16.63 -2.82
CA GLY A 155 6.96 -15.23 -2.53
C GLY A 155 5.82 -14.42 -1.88
N VAL A 156 4.76 -15.09 -1.43
CA VAL A 156 3.69 -14.45 -0.63
C VAL A 156 4.20 -14.27 0.81
N PRO A 157 4.11 -13.06 1.40
CA PRO A 157 4.51 -12.83 2.77
C PRO A 157 3.71 -13.73 3.74
N PRO A 158 4.33 -14.25 4.80
CA PRO A 158 3.59 -14.98 5.83
C PRO A 158 2.53 -14.07 6.45
N PHE A 159 1.40 -14.67 6.88
CA PHE A 159 0.29 -13.95 7.50
C PHE A 159 0.64 -13.25 8.84
N SER A 160 1.84 -13.49 9.35
CA SER A 160 2.41 -12.80 10.52
C SER A 160 3.76 -12.21 10.12
N GLY A 161 3.77 -10.88 9.98
CA GLY A 161 4.98 -10.05 10.02
C GLY A 161 5.43 -9.77 11.45
#